data_AF-A0A2N1U5X6-F1
#
_entry.id   AF-A0A2N1U5X6-F1
#
_cell.length_a   1.000
_cell.length_b   1.000
_cell.length_c   1.000
_cell.angle_alpha   90.00
_cell.angle_beta   90.00
_cell.angle_gamma   90.00
#
_symmetry.space_group_name_H-M   'P 1'
#
loop_
_entity.id
_entity.type
_entity.pdbx_description
1 polymer ?
#
loop_
_entity_poly.entity_id
_entity_poly.type
_entity_poly.pdbx_seq_one_letter_code
_entity_poly.pdbx_strand_id
1 'polypeptide(L)'
;ADDVGGDYYDAFVPAEGEMVFLMGDVSGHSISAALVVSMARAAFSGIVDQGIKMPHEIFTMMNNLMLGHLRRVKMMTCFGGHIDKSGRLTCCNAGQSFPYLIREDGRVEQIKQIGYPLGASRKKTLKFLEMQLPDRCRIVMFSDGVVEAMNEENQQFGYDRLERLVKKLGWQKSNEEFFAAVYSEVRKFAGTVPWGDDVTVALLDYDRSKS
;
A
#
# COMPACT_ATOMS: atom_id res chain seq x y z
N ALA A 1 -23.60 8.78 1.86
CA ALA A 1 -24.18 7.46 1.53
C ALA A 1 -23.16 6.81 0.63
N ASP A 2 -22.04 6.41 1.21
CA ASP A 2 -20.83 6.05 0.48
C ASP A 2 -20.16 4.94 1.29
N ASP A 3 -20.74 3.75 1.23
CA ASP A 3 -20.37 2.63 2.12
C ASP A 3 -19.62 1.53 1.36
N VAL A 4 -18.83 1.94 0.35
CA VAL A 4 -17.91 1.03 -0.33
C VAL A 4 -16.59 1.74 -0.58
N GLY A 5 -15.56 1.31 0.17
CA GLY A 5 -14.25 1.94 0.15
C GLY A 5 -13.47 1.73 -1.14
N GLY A 6 -12.61 2.69 -1.45
CA GLY A 6 -11.70 2.68 -2.61
C GLY A 6 -10.43 1.87 -2.39
N ASP A 7 -10.08 1.64 -1.11
CA ASP A 7 -8.88 0.95 -0.69
C ASP A 7 -8.96 -0.57 -0.87
N TYR A 8 -7.85 -1.16 -1.29
CA TYR A 8 -7.67 -2.58 -1.50
C TYR A 8 -6.28 -3.01 -1.05
N TYR A 9 -6.20 -4.07 -0.23
CA TYR A 9 -4.95 -4.73 0.08
C TYR A 9 -5.16 -6.25 0.06
N ASP A 10 -4.13 -7.00 -0.33
CA ASP A 10 -4.15 -8.46 -0.33
C ASP A 10 -2.73 -9.03 -0.28
N ALA A 11 -2.61 -10.29 0.16
CA ALA A 11 -1.34 -11.01 0.23
C ALA A 11 -1.54 -12.50 -0.03
N PHE A 12 -0.65 -13.06 -0.86
CA PHE A 12 -0.64 -14.46 -1.27
C PHE A 12 0.70 -15.10 -0.93
N VAL A 13 0.66 -16.37 -0.52
CA VAL A 13 1.84 -17.19 -0.25
C VAL A 13 1.95 -18.23 -1.36
N PRO A 14 2.63 -17.93 -2.48
CA PRO A 14 2.67 -18.84 -3.63
C PRO A 14 3.52 -20.10 -3.37
N ALA A 15 4.41 -20.04 -2.38
CA ALA A 15 5.20 -21.16 -1.89
C ALA A 15 5.65 -20.85 -0.46
N GLU A 16 6.05 -21.89 0.28
CA GLU A 16 6.66 -21.73 1.61
C GLU A 16 7.88 -20.80 1.54
N GLY A 17 7.91 -19.80 2.42
CA GLY A 17 8.94 -18.76 2.48
C GLY A 17 8.80 -17.65 1.43
N GLU A 18 7.74 -17.63 0.63
CA GLU A 18 7.48 -16.55 -0.34
C GLU A 18 6.19 -15.78 -0.04
N MET A 19 6.15 -14.51 -0.42
CA MET A 19 4.95 -13.69 -0.29
C MET A 19 4.82 -12.73 -1.46
N VAL A 20 3.64 -12.61 -2.05
CA VAL A 20 3.27 -11.56 -3.00
C VAL A 20 2.17 -10.73 -2.37
N PHE A 21 2.34 -9.41 -2.29
CA PHE A 21 1.39 -8.53 -1.63
C PHE A 21 1.16 -7.25 -2.42
N LEU A 22 0.03 -6.60 -2.19
CA LEU A 22 -0.23 -5.24 -2.65
C LEU A 22 -1.12 -4.47 -1.68
N MET A 23 -1.02 -3.15 -1.74
CA MET A 23 -2.01 -2.20 -1.26
C MET A 23 -2.23 -1.13 -2.35
N GLY A 24 -3.47 -0.76 -2.61
CA GLY A 24 -3.81 0.27 -3.56
C GLY A 24 -5.11 0.95 -3.24
N ASP A 25 -5.33 2.09 -3.89
CA ASP A 25 -6.52 2.92 -3.73
C ASP A 25 -7.05 3.30 -5.12
N VAL A 26 -8.37 3.25 -5.28
CA VAL A 26 -9.08 3.62 -6.51
C VAL A 26 -9.63 5.02 -6.38
N SER A 27 -9.29 5.88 -7.35
CA SER A 27 -9.74 7.27 -7.39
C SER A 27 -11.27 7.43 -7.23
N GLY A 28 -11.66 8.06 -6.12
CA GLY A 28 -13.00 8.58 -5.79
C GLY A 28 -14.00 7.55 -5.27
N HIS A 29 -14.80 7.91 -4.28
CA HIS A 29 -15.71 7.04 -3.53
C HIS A 29 -17.05 6.84 -4.25
N SER A 30 -17.32 5.63 -4.75
CA SER A 30 -18.62 5.26 -5.33
C SER A 30 -18.70 3.77 -5.62
N ILE A 31 -19.89 3.28 -5.97
CA ILE A 31 -20.11 1.93 -6.54
C ILE A 31 -19.15 1.65 -7.71
N SER A 32 -18.82 2.66 -8.51
CA SER A 32 -17.87 2.49 -9.60
C SER A 32 -16.45 2.17 -9.12
N ALA A 33 -16.00 2.71 -7.99
CA ALA A 33 -14.70 2.39 -7.42
C ALA A 33 -14.68 0.99 -6.81
N ALA A 34 -15.75 0.59 -6.12
CA ALA A 34 -15.93 -0.77 -5.62
C ALA A 34 -15.82 -1.84 -6.72
N LEU A 35 -16.38 -1.58 -7.90
CA LEU A 35 -16.26 -2.47 -9.05
C LEU A 35 -14.83 -2.57 -9.56
N VAL A 36 -14.08 -1.47 -9.53
CA VAL A 36 -12.65 -1.46 -9.89
C VAL A 36 -11.84 -2.22 -8.86
N VAL A 37 -12.08 -2.05 -7.56
CA VAL A 37 -11.46 -2.85 -6.49
C VAL A 37 -11.73 -4.34 -6.71
N SER A 38 -12.98 -4.72 -6.98
CA SER A 38 -13.36 -6.12 -7.24
C SER A 38 -12.64 -6.69 -8.47
N MET A 39 -12.54 -5.91 -9.55
CA MET A 39 -11.80 -6.29 -10.75
C MET A 39 -10.29 -6.41 -10.48
N ALA A 40 -9.71 -5.47 -9.72
CA ALA A 40 -8.30 -5.48 -9.35
C ALA A 40 -7.97 -6.70 -8.49
N ARG A 41 -8.85 -7.06 -7.55
CA ARG A 41 -8.72 -8.26 -6.73
C ARG A 41 -8.76 -9.54 -7.54
N ALA A 42 -9.77 -9.69 -8.40
CA ALA A 42 -9.90 -10.85 -9.28
C ALA A 42 -8.70 -10.98 -10.23
N ALA A 43 -8.23 -9.85 -10.79
CA ALA A 43 -7.05 -9.81 -11.64
C ALA A 43 -5.79 -10.23 -10.87
N PHE A 44 -5.55 -9.66 -9.68
CA PHE A 44 -4.38 -9.96 -8.88
C PHE A 44 -4.31 -11.44 -8.50
N SER A 45 -5.38 -11.99 -7.92
CA SER A 45 -5.45 -13.41 -7.57
C SER A 45 -5.21 -14.29 -8.80
N GLY A 46 -5.92 -14.04 -9.90
CA GLY A 46 -5.80 -14.87 -11.10
C GLY A 46 -4.43 -14.79 -11.79
N ILE A 47 -3.71 -13.68 -11.66
CA ILE A 47 -2.33 -13.53 -12.16
C ILE A 47 -1.37 -14.33 -11.28
N VAL A 48 -1.50 -14.23 -9.96
CA VAL A 48 -0.66 -14.97 -9.00
C VAL A 48 -0.89 -16.47 -9.13
N ASP A 49 -2.13 -16.92 -9.33
CA ASP A 49 -2.49 -18.33 -9.54
C ASP A 49 -1.86 -18.91 -10.83
N GLN A 50 -1.53 -18.07 -11.82
CA GLN A 50 -0.78 -18.46 -13.02
C GLN A 50 0.74 -18.57 -12.77
N GLY A 51 1.19 -18.34 -11.53
CA GLY A 51 2.61 -18.40 -11.14
C GLY A 51 3.39 -17.12 -11.37
N ILE A 52 2.73 -16.02 -11.76
CA ILE A 52 3.39 -14.71 -11.94
C ILE A 52 3.52 -14.04 -10.58
N LYS A 53 4.76 -13.75 -10.19
CA LYS A 53 5.09 -13.22 -8.85
C LYS A 53 5.66 -11.80 -8.90
N MET A 54 6.27 -11.42 -10.02
CA MET A 54 6.99 -10.15 -10.11
C MET A 54 6.02 -8.97 -10.14
N PRO A 55 6.13 -7.99 -9.22
CA PRO A 55 5.11 -6.95 -9.06
C PRO A 55 4.97 -6.05 -10.29
N HIS A 56 6.06 -5.80 -11.03
CA HIS A 56 6.01 -4.99 -12.25
C HIS A 56 5.27 -5.70 -13.40
N GLU A 57 5.34 -7.04 -13.48
CA GLU A 57 4.59 -7.85 -14.45
C GLU A 57 3.12 -7.87 -14.07
N ILE A 58 2.82 -8.16 -12.81
CA ILE A 58 1.47 -8.15 -12.24
C ILE A 58 0.79 -6.80 -12.51
N PHE A 59 1.44 -5.70 -12.14
CA PHE A 59 0.87 -4.37 -12.32
C PHE A 59 0.77 -3.98 -13.80
N THR A 60 1.65 -4.47 -14.67
CA THR A 60 1.51 -4.27 -16.12
C THR A 60 0.26 -4.96 -16.66
N MET A 61 -0.01 -6.20 -16.23
CA MET A 61 -1.22 -6.94 -16.61
C MET A 61 -2.48 -6.26 -16.06
N MET A 62 -2.48 -5.85 -14.78
CA MET A 62 -3.57 -5.10 -14.17
C MET A 62 -3.83 -3.78 -14.90
N ASN A 63 -2.78 -3.01 -15.23
CA ASN A 63 -2.89 -1.76 -15.99
C ASN A 63 -3.54 -1.98 -17.36
N ASN A 64 -3.17 -3.06 -18.06
CA ASN A 64 -3.75 -3.40 -19.36
C ASN A 64 -5.23 -3.77 -19.26
N LEU A 65 -5.62 -4.53 -18.24
CA LEU A 65 -7.03 -4.83 -17.94
C LEU A 65 -7.82 -3.55 -17.66
N MET A 66 -7.32 -2.69 -16.77
CA MET A 66 -7.96 -1.41 -16.46
C MET A 66 -8.12 -0.53 -17.70
N LEU A 67 -7.09 -0.42 -18.54
CA LEU A 67 -7.15 0.37 -19.77
C LEU A 67 -8.10 -0.22 -20.83
N GLY A 68 -8.26 -1.54 -20.85
CA GLY A 68 -9.21 -2.23 -21.72
C GLY A 68 -10.67 -2.01 -21.31
N HIS A 69 -10.95 -2.02 -20.01
CA HIS A 69 -12.32 -2.01 -19.48
C HIS A 69 -12.81 -0.63 -19.02
N LEU A 70 -11.93 0.22 -18.51
CA LEU A 70 -12.32 1.47 -17.83
C LEU A 70 -12.11 2.74 -18.67
N ARG A 71 -11.59 2.62 -19.89
CA ARG A 71 -11.39 3.74 -20.85
C ARG A 71 -10.77 5.02 -20.24
N ARG A 72 -9.88 4.88 -19.26
CA ARG A 72 -9.22 5.99 -18.50
C ARG A 72 -10.16 6.84 -17.63
N VAL A 73 -11.35 6.33 -17.30
CA VAL A 73 -12.30 7.03 -16.41
C VAL A 73 -11.90 6.89 -14.94
N LYS A 74 -11.26 5.76 -14.58
CA LYS A 74 -10.80 5.45 -13.23
C LYS A 74 -9.33 5.06 -13.24
N MET A 75 -8.63 5.43 -12.18
CA MET A 75 -7.24 5.07 -11.95
C MET A 75 -7.11 4.41 -10.57
N MET A 76 -6.04 3.63 -10.41
CA MET A 76 -5.72 3.00 -9.13
C MET A 76 -4.24 3.25 -8.82
N THR A 77 -3.97 3.84 -7.66
CA THR A 77 -2.62 3.87 -7.10
C THR A 77 -2.36 2.51 -6.46
N CYS A 78 -1.16 1.95 -6.62
CA CYS A 78 -0.80 0.69 -5.94
C CYS A 78 0.67 0.70 -5.51
N PHE A 79 0.96 0.11 -4.38
CA PHE A 79 2.28 -0.42 -4.03
C PHE A 79 2.17 -1.93 -3.87
N GLY A 80 3.16 -2.67 -4.34
CA GLY A 80 3.18 -4.12 -4.16
C GLY A 80 4.57 -4.70 -4.28
N GLY A 81 4.73 -5.92 -3.79
CA GLY A 81 6.02 -6.59 -3.77
C GLY A 81 5.93 -8.09 -3.74
N HIS A 82 7.06 -8.70 -4.08
CA HIS A 82 7.34 -10.12 -3.90
C HIS A 82 8.55 -10.26 -2.99
N ILE A 83 8.38 -11.01 -1.91
CA ILE A 83 9.46 -11.42 -1.02
C ILE A 83 9.76 -12.87 -1.36
N ASP A 84 11.00 -13.14 -1.78
CA ASP A 84 11.47 -14.50 -2.02
C ASP A 84 11.98 -15.18 -0.74
N LYS A 85 12.29 -16.47 -0.84
CA LYS A 85 12.78 -17.30 0.28
C LYS A 85 14.10 -16.83 0.89
N SER A 86 14.86 -16.00 0.16
CA SER A 86 16.11 -15.41 0.66
C SER A 86 15.88 -14.11 1.44
N GLY A 87 14.63 -13.62 1.51
CA GLY A 87 14.28 -12.33 2.10
C GLY A 87 14.55 -11.16 1.15
N ARG A 88 14.72 -11.41 -0.14
CA ARG A 88 14.83 -10.34 -1.14
C ARG A 88 13.43 -9.83 -1.46
N LEU A 89 13.23 -8.53 -1.29
CA LEU A 89 12.05 -7.82 -1.73
C LEU A 89 12.29 -7.25 -3.13
N THR A 90 11.46 -7.65 -4.08
CA THR A 90 11.25 -6.93 -5.34
C THR A 90 9.93 -6.18 -5.23
N CYS A 91 9.92 -4.86 -5.38
CA CYS A 91 8.70 -4.05 -5.24
C CYS A 91 8.47 -3.10 -6.42
N CYS A 92 7.21 -2.81 -6.70
CA CYS A 92 6.77 -1.84 -7.70
C CYS A 92 5.80 -0.85 -7.04
N ASN A 93 5.86 0.39 -7.49
CA ASN A 93 4.91 1.42 -7.09
C ASN A 93 4.28 2.00 -8.36
N ALA A 94 2.95 1.99 -8.40
CA ALA A 94 2.10 2.57 -9.41
C ALA A 94 1.42 3.85 -8.87
N GLY A 95 2.22 4.80 -8.37
CA GLY A 95 1.74 6.12 -7.95
C GLY A 95 1.15 6.21 -6.54
N GLN A 96 1.31 5.18 -5.72
CA GLN A 96 0.90 5.18 -4.31
C GLN A 96 1.94 5.89 -3.43
N SER A 97 1.51 6.34 -2.25
CA SER A 97 2.40 6.83 -1.19
C SER A 97 3.54 5.85 -0.89
N PHE A 98 4.74 6.38 -0.60
CA PHE A 98 5.91 5.55 -0.32
C PHE A 98 5.80 4.87 1.05
N PRO A 99 5.85 3.53 1.12
CA PRO A 99 5.82 2.82 2.39
C PRO A 99 7.03 3.14 3.25
N TYR A 100 6.87 3.04 4.57
CA TYR A 100 7.98 3.10 5.51
C TYR A 100 8.50 1.69 5.80
N LEU A 101 9.81 1.51 5.74
CA LEU A 101 10.52 0.34 6.27
C LEU A 101 11.07 0.70 7.65
N ILE A 102 10.56 0.03 8.67
CA ILE A 102 11.03 0.12 10.05
C ILE A 102 11.93 -1.07 10.32
N ARG A 103 13.17 -0.80 10.72
CA ARG A 103 14.14 -1.81 11.13
C ARG A 103 14.05 -2.07 12.62
N GLU A 104 14.44 -3.27 13.05
CA GLU A 104 14.49 -3.62 14.48
C GLU A 104 15.36 -2.67 15.32
N ASP A 105 16.43 -2.11 14.73
CA ASP A 105 17.32 -1.13 15.37
C ASP A 105 16.72 0.27 15.52
N GLY A 106 15.46 0.47 15.12
CA GLY A 106 14.74 1.74 15.22
C GLY A 106 14.95 2.69 14.04
N ARG A 107 15.78 2.33 13.04
CA ARG A 107 15.89 3.12 11.80
C ARG A 107 14.58 3.02 11.01
N VAL A 108 14.16 4.14 10.46
CA VAL A 108 12.99 4.24 9.57
C VAL A 108 13.42 4.91 8.28
N GLU A 109 13.10 4.29 7.15
CA GLU A 109 13.35 4.81 5.82
C GLU A 109 12.12 4.61 4.91
N GLN A 110 12.02 5.36 3.83
CA GLN A 110 10.97 5.17 2.84
C GLN A 110 11.45 4.25 1.70
N ILE A 111 10.59 3.33 1.27
CA ILE A 111 10.82 2.53 0.06
C ILE A 111 10.42 3.39 -1.15
N LYS A 112 11.37 4.20 -1.62
CA LYS A 112 11.15 5.20 -2.68
C LYS A 112 11.22 4.55 -4.05
N GLN A 113 10.08 4.09 -4.54
CA GLN A 113 9.90 3.76 -5.95
C GLN A 113 8.87 4.67 -6.59
N ILE A 114 9.23 5.38 -7.65
CA ILE A 114 8.32 6.28 -8.36
C ILE A 114 7.64 5.49 -9.48
N GLY A 115 6.32 5.61 -9.56
CA GLY A 115 5.57 5.21 -10.74
C GLY A 115 4.30 6.03 -10.91
N TYR A 116 3.41 5.53 -11.76
CA TYR A 116 2.20 6.23 -12.13
C TYR A 116 0.99 5.32 -11.94
N PRO A 117 -0.19 5.88 -11.62
CA PRO A 117 -1.40 5.11 -11.41
C PRO A 117 -1.71 4.14 -12.55
N LEU A 118 -2.18 2.96 -12.17
CA LEU A 118 -2.76 2.00 -13.11
C LEU A 118 -4.01 2.62 -13.75
N GLY A 119 -4.24 2.32 -15.03
CA GLY A 119 -5.33 2.93 -15.81
C GLY A 119 -4.95 4.28 -16.45
N ALA A 120 -3.80 4.88 -16.11
CA ALA A 120 -3.41 6.19 -16.66
C ALA A 120 -2.84 6.10 -18.09
N SER A 121 -1.97 5.13 -18.39
CA SER A 121 -1.32 5.02 -19.70
C SER A 121 -0.72 3.64 -19.98
N ARG A 122 -0.78 3.19 -21.25
CA ARG A 122 -0.08 1.99 -21.74
C ARG A 122 1.42 2.21 -21.99
N LYS A 123 1.86 3.48 -22.15
CA LYS A 123 3.20 3.80 -22.65
C LYS A 123 4.28 3.87 -21.56
N LYS A 124 3.91 3.71 -20.29
CA LYS A 124 4.84 3.84 -19.18
C LYS A 124 5.20 2.45 -18.67
N THR A 125 6.44 2.03 -18.87
CA THR A 125 6.98 0.82 -18.25
C THR A 125 7.06 1.05 -16.74
N LEU A 126 6.42 0.16 -15.99
CA LEU A 126 6.52 0.15 -14.54
C LEU A 126 7.90 -0.34 -14.13
N LYS A 127 8.62 0.49 -13.39
CA LYS A 127 9.92 0.15 -12.84
C LYS A 127 9.73 -0.62 -11.53
N PHE A 128 10.71 -1.44 -11.18
CA PHE A 128 10.78 -2.07 -9.86
C PHE A 128 12.07 -1.67 -9.14
N LEU A 129 12.07 -1.90 -7.83
CA LEU A 129 13.21 -1.78 -6.94
C LEU A 129 13.46 -3.16 -6.32
N GLU A 130 14.71 -3.54 -6.17
CA GLU A 130 15.11 -4.71 -5.40
C GLU A 130 15.90 -4.29 -4.17
N MET A 131 15.63 -4.94 -3.05
CA MET A 131 16.43 -4.75 -1.83
C MET A 131 16.40 -6.02 -0.97
N GLN A 132 17.48 -6.23 -0.23
CA GLN A 132 17.52 -7.24 0.82
C GLN A 132 16.80 -6.71 2.06
N LEU A 133 15.79 -7.42 2.54
CA LEU A 133 15.16 -7.08 3.81
C LEU A 133 16.14 -7.37 4.96
N PRO A 134 16.16 -6.53 6.02
CA PRO A 134 16.75 -6.89 7.29
C PRO A 134 16.16 -8.20 7.83
N ASP A 135 16.88 -8.90 8.70
CA ASP A 135 16.37 -10.16 9.28
C ASP A 135 15.03 -9.95 10.01
N ARG A 136 14.78 -8.76 10.55
CA ARG A 136 13.52 -8.36 11.18
C ARG A 136 13.17 -6.91 10.83
N CYS A 137 12.03 -6.71 10.19
CA CYS A 137 11.57 -5.38 9.79
C CYS A 137 10.06 -5.33 9.53
N ARG A 138 9.48 -4.14 9.65
CA ARG A 138 8.07 -3.85 9.35
C ARG A 138 7.98 -2.93 8.15
N ILE A 139 7.16 -3.29 7.17
CA ILE A 139 6.76 -2.40 6.08
C ILE A 139 5.39 -1.82 6.45
N VAL A 140 5.29 -0.48 6.50
CA VAL A 140 4.06 0.27 6.77
C VAL A 140 3.58 0.89 5.47
N MET A 141 2.47 0.38 4.97
CA MET A 141 1.75 0.94 3.83
C MET A 141 0.53 1.70 4.34
N PHE A 142 0.14 2.77 3.64
CA PHE A 142 -0.97 3.62 4.03
C PHE A 142 -1.61 4.29 2.81
N SER A 143 -2.90 4.57 2.88
CA SER A 143 -3.61 5.39 1.91
C SER A 143 -3.33 6.88 2.18
N ASP A 144 -3.54 7.73 1.18
CA ASP A 144 -3.39 9.17 1.32
C ASP A 144 -4.38 9.77 2.34
N GLY A 145 -5.53 9.14 2.58
CA GLY A 145 -6.47 9.52 3.64
C GLY A 145 -5.83 9.69 5.03
N VAL A 146 -4.74 8.96 5.33
CA VAL A 146 -3.95 9.18 6.57
C VAL A 146 -3.29 10.57 6.59
N VAL A 147 -2.61 10.95 5.51
CA VAL A 147 -1.82 12.19 5.44
C VAL A 147 -2.67 13.39 5.02
N GLU A 148 -3.78 13.16 4.32
CA GLU A 148 -4.70 14.20 3.86
C GLU A 148 -5.80 14.54 4.86
N ALA A 149 -5.91 13.78 5.96
CA ALA A 149 -6.81 14.09 7.07
C ALA A 149 -6.64 15.55 7.53
N MET A 150 -7.75 16.30 7.56
CA MET A 150 -7.77 17.72 7.88
C MET A 150 -8.13 17.98 9.34
N ASN A 151 -7.58 19.03 9.93
CA ASN A 151 -8.03 19.59 11.21
C ASN A 151 -8.95 20.81 11.02
N GLU A 152 -9.44 21.38 12.14
CA GLU A 152 -10.35 22.54 12.16
C GLU A 152 -9.73 23.81 11.55
N GLU A 153 -8.40 23.87 11.42
CA GLU A 153 -7.66 24.96 10.78
C GLU A 153 -7.41 24.71 9.27
N ASN A 154 -8.02 23.69 8.68
CA ASN A 154 -7.78 23.24 7.29
C ASN A 154 -6.32 22.87 7.00
N GLN A 155 -5.60 22.35 8.01
CA GLN A 155 -4.26 21.80 7.84
C GLN A 155 -4.33 20.29 7.70
N GLN A 156 -3.57 19.75 6.74
CA GLN A 156 -3.39 18.31 6.59
C GLN A 156 -2.51 17.73 7.69
N PHE A 157 -2.76 16.47 8.07
CA PHE A 157 -1.93 15.72 9.00
C PHE A 157 -0.48 15.66 8.51
N GLY A 158 -0.31 15.33 7.23
CA GLY A 158 0.93 15.42 6.49
C GLY A 158 1.94 14.31 6.81
N TYR A 159 2.91 14.18 5.90
CA TYR A 159 3.97 13.17 5.98
C TYR A 159 4.87 13.34 7.21
N ASP A 160 5.19 14.58 7.61
CA ASP A 160 6.08 14.85 8.73
C ASP A 160 5.54 14.32 10.06
N ARG A 161 4.23 14.44 10.30
CA ARG A 161 3.60 13.89 11.52
C ARG A 161 3.59 12.38 11.49
N LEU A 162 3.23 11.80 10.34
CA LEU A 162 3.23 10.35 10.15
C LEU A 162 4.63 9.76 10.35
N GLU A 163 5.66 10.35 9.75
CA GLU A 163 7.03 9.87 9.89
C GLU A 163 7.52 9.93 11.35
N ARG A 164 7.22 11.01 12.08
CA ARG A 164 7.52 11.11 13.52
C ARG A 164 6.80 10.04 14.33
N LEU A 165 5.54 9.77 14.01
CA LEU A 165 4.76 8.74 14.70
C LEU A 165 5.31 7.34 14.43
N VAL A 166 5.58 7.01 13.17
CA VAL A 166 6.16 5.73 12.75
C VAL A 166 7.50 5.48 13.43
N LYS A 167 8.38 6.50 13.48
CA LYS A 167 9.66 6.46 14.22
C LYS A 167 9.48 6.21 15.71
N LYS A 168 8.47 6.84 16.32
CA LYS A 168 8.16 6.67 17.74
C LYS A 168 7.64 5.27 18.05
N LEU A 169 6.82 4.70 17.17
CA LEU A 169 6.25 3.36 17.35
C LEU A 169 7.30 2.27 17.16
N GLY A 170 8.11 2.37 16.10
CA GLY A 170 9.20 1.42 15.85
C GLY A 170 8.74 -0.03 15.64
N TRP A 171 9.71 -0.94 15.60
CA TRP A 171 9.48 -2.39 15.37
C TRP A 171 8.88 -3.10 16.60
N GLN A 172 9.22 -2.64 17.80
CA GLN A 172 8.90 -3.36 19.05
C GLN A 172 7.41 -3.31 19.41
N LYS A 173 6.63 -2.44 18.77
CA LYS A 173 5.19 -2.32 19.02
C LYS A 173 4.41 -3.43 18.33
N SER A 174 3.43 -3.99 19.04
CA SER A 174 2.51 -4.96 18.43
C SER A 174 1.73 -4.30 17.28
N ASN A 175 1.19 -5.11 16.37
CA ASN A 175 0.38 -4.60 15.26
C ASN A 175 -0.85 -3.83 15.80
N GLU A 176 -1.51 -4.35 16.82
CA GLU A 176 -2.68 -3.72 17.45
C GLU A 176 -2.32 -2.37 18.09
N GLU A 177 -1.21 -2.31 18.84
CA GLU A 177 -0.74 -1.06 19.42
C GLU A 177 -0.37 -0.04 18.33
N PHE A 178 0.24 -0.50 17.24
CA PHE A 178 0.65 0.35 16.12
C PHE A 178 -0.58 0.94 15.43
N PHE A 179 -1.56 0.11 15.05
CA PHE A 179 -2.81 0.56 14.43
C PHE A 179 -3.57 1.52 15.34
N ALA A 180 -3.74 1.17 16.62
CA ALA A 180 -4.44 2.00 17.59
C ALA A 180 -3.77 3.38 17.75
N ALA A 181 -2.43 3.42 17.76
CA ALA A 181 -1.70 4.67 17.87
C ALA A 181 -1.82 5.55 16.63
N VAL A 182 -1.71 4.97 15.41
CA VAL A 182 -1.92 5.72 14.16
C VAL A 182 -3.33 6.28 14.09
N TYR A 183 -4.33 5.43 14.30
CA TYR A 183 -5.74 5.84 14.30
C TYR A 183 -6.02 6.94 15.33
N SER A 184 -5.55 6.75 16.57
CA SER A 184 -5.76 7.72 17.64
C SER A 184 -5.08 9.06 17.35
N GLU A 185 -3.88 9.07 16.78
CA GLU A 185 -3.16 10.32 16.50
C GLU A 185 -3.82 11.09 15.35
N VAL A 186 -4.25 10.41 14.28
CA VAL A 186 -5.00 11.01 13.16
C VAL A 186 -6.35 11.55 13.66
N ARG A 187 -7.10 10.76 14.43
CA ARG A 187 -8.39 11.20 15.00
C ARG A 187 -8.23 12.39 15.94
N LYS A 188 -7.22 12.37 16.80
CA LYS A 188 -6.92 13.49 17.71
C LYS A 188 -6.56 14.74 16.95
N PHE A 189 -5.80 14.62 15.85
CA PHE A 189 -5.45 15.74 15.00
C PHE A 189 -6.67 16.32 14.28
N ALA A 190 -7.54 15.47 13.72
CA ALA A 190 -8.73 15.89 13.00
C ALA A 190 -9.76 16.58 13.92
N GLY A 191 -9.79 16.23 15.21
CA GLY A 191 -10.73 16.81 16.16
C GLY A 191 -12.18 16.42 15.83
N THR A 192 -13.01 17.41 15.53
CA THR A 192 -14.41 17.20 15.09
C THR A 192 -14.57 17.15 13.58
N VAL A 193 -13.50 17.40 12.81
CA VAL A 193 -13.56 17.40 11.35
C VAL A 193 -13.79 15.98 10.83
N PRO A 194 -14.85 15.75 10.02
CA PRO A 194 -15.06 14.45 9.37
C PRO A 194 -13.89 14.11 8.45
N TRP A 195 -13.57 12.82 8.35
CA TRP A 195 -12.52 12.36 7.45
C TRP A 195 -13.00 12.51 6.00
N GLY A 196 -12.15 13.07 5.16
CA GLY A 196 -12.47 13.33 3.76
C GLY A 196 -12.32 12.12 2.85
N ASP A 197 -11.66 11.07 3.33
CA ASP A 197 -11.26 9.88 2.59
C ASP A 197 -11.17 8.66 3.53
N ASP A 198 -11.07 7.45 2.95
CA ASP A 198 -10.77 6.21 3.65
C ASP A 198 -9.35 6.24 4.23
N VAL A 199 -9.24 5.88 5.52
CA VAL A 199 -7.96 5.83 6.23
C VAL A 199 -7.56 4.37 6.39
N THR A 200 -6.66 3.91 5.51
CA THR A 200 -6.14 2.55 5.54
C THR A 200 -4.67 2.54 5.92
N VAL A 201 -4.31 1.61 6.79
CA VAL A 201 -2.93 1.28 7.14
C VAL A 201 -2.80 -0.24 7.05
N ALA A 202 -1.75 -0.72 6.37
CA ALA A 202 -1.41 -2.13 6.27
C ALA A 202 0.02 -2.34 6.77
N LEU A 203 0.22 -3.36 7.60
CA LEU A 203 1.50 -3.73 8.18
C LEU A 203 1.93 -5.09 7.64
N LEU A 204 3.17 -5.17 7.17
CA LEU A 204 3.83 -6.43 6.83
C LEU A 204 5.06 -6.58 7.72
N ASP A 205 4.98 -7.53 8.65
CA ASP A 205 6.10 -7.90 9.51
C ASP A 205 6.89 -9.04 8.87
N TYR A 206 8.14 -8.77 8.54
CA TYR A 206 9.08 -9.75 8.06
C TYR A 206 10.01 -10.18 9.21
N ASP A 207 10.08 -11.48 9.46
CA ASP A 207 10.97 -12.09 10.44
C ASP A 207 11.58 -13.37 9.84
N ARG A 208 12.86 -13.28 9.48
CA ARG A 208 13.60 -14.37 8.85
C ARG A 208 13.66 -15.62 9.72
N SER A 209 13.60 -15.49 11.05
CA SER A 209 13.62 -16.63 11.96
C SER A 209 12.34 -17.48 11.93
N LYS A 210 11.27 -16.93 11.35
CA LYS A 210 9.96 -17.57 11.22
C LYS A 210 9.63 -18.01 9.78
N SER A 211 10.56 -17.78 8.85
CA SER A 211 10.40 -18.05 7.41
C SER A 211 10.96 -19.39 6.99
#